data_AF-A0A1G2YWU6-F1
#
_entry.id   AF-A0A1G2YWU6-F1
#
_cell.length_a   1.000
_cell.length_b   1.000
_cell.length_c   1.000
_cell.angle_alpha   90.00
_cell.angle_beta   90.00
_cell.angle_gamma   90.00
#
_symmetry.space_group_name_H-M   'P 1'
#
loop_
_entity.id
_entity.type
_entity.pdbx_description
1 polymer ?
#
loop_
_entity_poly.entity_id
_entity_poly.type
_entity_poly.pdbx_seq_one_letter_code
_entity_poly.pdbx_strand_id
1 'polypeptide(L)'
;MSSERPTVLPFTPMYQLEHLLKVSGSVAQDANMVWAEMWNELKQLATGSGMITAEAKDGFVPACGWPEFLEKFWLLKHYLDSIQRICDGKH
;
A
#
# COMPACT_ATOMS: atom_id res chain seq x y z
N MET A 1 -42.45 19.05 -29.19
CA MET A 1 -42.23 18.71 -27.77
C MET A 1 -40.97 17.86 -27.71
N SER A 2 -39.83 18.49 -27.47
CA SER A 2 -38.55 17.78 -27.36
C SER A 2 -38.51 17.08 -26.02
N SER A 3 -38.48 15.74 -26.06
CA SER A 3 -38.31 14.91 -24.87
C SER A 3 -36.85 15.03 -24.43
N GLU A 4 -36.59 15.90 -23.46
CA GLU A 4 -35.30 15.97 -22.77
C GLU A 4 -35.11 14.65 -22.02
N ARG A 5 -34.27 13.77 -22.59
CA ARG A 5 -33.81 12.57 -21.88
C ARG A 5 -32.99 13.04 -20.68
N PRO A 6 -33.28 12.60 -19.46
CA PRO A 6 -32.49 12.97 -18.30
C PRO A 6 -31.04 12.54 -18.55
N THR A 7 -30.13 13.51 -18.55
CA THR A 7 -28.69 13.24 -18.55
C THR A 7 -28.38 12.53 -17.23
N VAL A 8 -28.24 11.20 -17.26
CA VAL A 8 -27.82 10.43 -16.09
C VAL A 8 -26.41 10.89 -15.76
N LEU A 9 -26.27 11.68 -14.69
CA LEU A 9 -24.98 12.11 -14.19
C LEU A 9 -24.16 10.87 -13.79
N PRO A 10 -22.83 10.86 -14.02
CA PRO A 10 -21.99 9.70 -13.75
C PRO A 10 -21.92 9.31 -12.26
N PHE A 11 -22.48 10.12 -11.36
CA PHE A 11 -22.49 9.93 -9.91
C PHE A 11 -23.58 8.98 -9.43
N THR A 12 -23.67 7.78 -10.01
CA THR A 12 -24.49 6.73 -9.40
C THR A 12 -23.74 6.12 -8.22
N PRO A 13 -24.43 5.60 -7.18
CA PRO A 13 -23.78 4.91 -6.07
C PRO A 13 -22.86 3.76 -6.52
N MET A 14 -23.23 3.08 -7.60
CA MET A 14 -22.41 2.02 -8.21
C MET A 14 -21.10 2.56 -8.78
N TYR A 15 -21.13 3.69 -9.49
CA TYR A 15 -19.92 4.33 -10.02
C TYR A 15 -19.00 4.82 -8.90
N GLN A 16 -19.56 5.39 -7.83
CA GLN A 16 -18.79 5.82 -6.66
C GLN A 16 -18.13 4.63 -5.96
N LEU A 17 -18.84 3.51 -5.82
CA LEU A 17 -18.29 2.28 -5.26
C LEU A 17 -17.15 1.72 -6.12
N GLU A 18 -17.34 1.64 -7.43
CA GLU A 18 -16.28 1.20 -8.36
C GLU A 18 -15.06 2.11 -8.28
N HIS A 19 -15.26 3.43 -8.18
CA HIS A 19 -14.18 4.39 -8.01
C HIS A 19 -13.42 4.17 -6.70
N LEU A 20 -14.13 4.02 -5.57
CA LEU A 20 -13.51 3.73 -4.26
C LEU A 20 -12.73 2.41 -4.27
N LEU A 21 -13.26 1.37 -4.89
CA LEU A 21 -12.56 0.08 -5.04
C LEU A 21 -11.28 0.22 -5.87
N LYS A 22 -11.31 0.99 -6.96
CA LYS A 22 -10.11 1.27 -7.77
C LYS A 22 -9.05 2.03 -6.98
N VAL A 23 -9.45 3.07 -6.24
CA VAL A 23 -8.53 3.84 -5.39
C VAL A 23 -7.93 2.94 -4.30
N SER A 24 -8.77 2.17 -3.60
CA SER A 24 -8.29 1.23 -2.56
C SER A 24 -7.34 0.19 -3.13
N GLY A 25 -7.63 -0.33 -4.33
CA GLY A 25 -6.76 -1.28 -5.03
C GLY A 25 -5.40 -0.68 -5.36
N SER A 26 -5.37 0.56 -5.85
CA SER A 26 -4.11 1.27 -6.13
C SER A 26 -3.28 1.46 -4.87
N VAL A 27 -3.88 1.96 -3.78
CA VAL A 27 -3.17 2.18 -2.51
C VAL A 27 -2.65 0.86 -1.93
N ALA A 28 -3.42 -0.22 -2.05
CA ALA A 28 -2.98 -1.55 -1.62
C ALA A 28 -1.81 -2.08 -2.48
N GLN A 29 -1.79 -1.78 -3.78
CA GLN A 29 -0.68 -2.14 -4.64
C GLN A 29 0.60 -1.38 -4.25
N ASP A 30 0.49 -0.08 -3.98
CA ASP A 30 1.63 0.74 -3.53
C ASP A 30 2.17 0.27 -2.18
N ALA A 31 1.28 -0.08 -1.24
CA ALA A 31 1.66 -0.71 0.03
C ALA A 31 2.44 -2.01 -0.17
N ASN A 32 1.96 -2.90 -1.06
CA ASN A 32 2.63 -4.17 -1.35
C ASN A 32 4.01 -3.97 -1.99
N MET A 33 4.15 -2.96 -2.86
CA MET A 33 5.42 -2.63 -3.50
C MET A 33 6.45 -2.17 -2.46
N VAL A 34 6.08 -1.21 -1.60
CA VAL A 34 6.97 -0.73 -0.53
C VAL A 34 7.32 -1.86 0.44
N TRP A 35 6.33 -2.69 0.82
CA TRP A 35 6.60 -3.88 1.63
C TRP A 35 7.61 -4.83 0.97
N ALA A 36 7.49 -5.08 -0.34
CA ALA A 36 8.41 -5.95 -1.06
C ALA A 36 9.84 -5.39 -1.09
N GLU A 37 10.00 -4.07 -1.26
CA GLU A 37 11.30 -3.40 -1.16
C GLU A 37 11.91 -3.55 0.23
N MET A 38 11.13 -3.26 1.28
CA MET A 38 11.57 -3.42 2.66
C MET A 38 11.94 -4.88 2.98
N TRP A 39 11.17 -5.83 2.48
CA TRP A 39 11.46 -7.26 2.65
C TRP A 39 12.73 -7.69 1.93
N ASN A 40 13.08 -7.07 0.80
CA ASN A 40 14.35 -7.33 0.12
C ASN A 40 15.55 -6.87 0.96
N GLU A 41 15.43 -5.75 1.68
CA GLU A 41 16.46 -5.30 2.63
C GLU A 41 16.59 -6.30 3.79
N LEU A 42 15.46 -6.78 4.33
CA LEU A 42 15.44 -7.73 5.45
C LEU A 42 15.91 -9.14 5.06
N LYS A 43 15.70 -9.56 3.80
CA LYS A 43 16.16 -10.85 3.28
C LYS A 43 17.68 -11.04 3.38
N GLN A 44 18.47 -9.97 3.49
CA GLN A 44 19.91 -10.12 3.74
C GLN A 44 20.21 -10.82 5.07
N LEU A 45 19.27 -10.83 6.01
CA LEU A 45 19.38 -11.49 7.31
C LEU A 45 18.66 -12.83 7.41
N ALA A 46 17.90 -13.20 6.39
CA ALA A 46 17.06 -14.40 6.39
C ALA A 46 17.29 -15.22 5.12
N THR A 47 17.52 -16.52 5.26
CA THR A 47 17.52 -17.42 4.11
C THR A 47 16.15 -17.41 3.42
N GLY A 48 16.09 -17.85 2.16
CA GLY A 48 14.81 -17.98 1.42
C GLY A 48 13.76 -18.88 2.11
N SER A 49 14.13 -19.63 3.14
CA SER A 49 13.25 -20.44 4.00
C SER A 49 12.85 -19.75 5.32
N GLY A 50 13.20 -18.48 5.53
CA GLY A 50 12.89 -17.71 6.75
C GLY A 50 13.81 -18.02 7.94
N MET A 51 14.92 -18.72 7.74
CA MET A 51 15.90 -18.93 8.80
C MET A 51 16.82 -17.72 8.92
N ILE A 52 16.91 -17.17 10.13
CA ILE A 52 17.82 -16.07 10.44
C ILE A 52 19.27 -16.59 10.35
N THR A 53 20.12 -15.92 9.56
CA THR A 53 21.50 -16.35 9.36
C THR A 53 22.38 -16.05 10.58
N ALA A 54 23.55 -16.68 10.69
CA ALA A 54 24.44 -16.45 11.83
C ALA A 54 24.93 -15.00 11.90
N GLU A 55 25.05 -14.34 10.75
CA GLU A 55 25.42 -12.92 10.58
C GLU A 55 24.36 -11.97 11.15
N ALA A 56 23.10 -12.40 11.29
CA ALA A 56 22.07 -11.59 11.94
C ALA A 56 22.28 -11.42 13.45
N LYS A 57 23.20 -12.18 14.06
CA LYS A 57 23.64 -11.95 15.45
C LYS A 57 24.38 -10.61 15.61
N ASP A 58 24.96 -10.10 14.53
CA ASP A 58 25.68 -8.81 14.51
C ASP A 58 24.74 -7.62 14.28
N GLY A 59 23.44 -7.88 14.09
CA GLY A 59 22.40 -6.87 13.95
C GLY A 59 21.96 -6.63 12.50
N PHE A 60 20.95 -5.78 12.34
CA PHE A 60 20.44 -5.35 11.04
C PHE A 60 20.97 -3.97 10.67
N VAL A 61 21.53 -3.87 9.48
CA VAL A 61 21.80 -2.59 8.82
C VAL A 61 21.25 -2.69 7.39
N PRO A 62 20.21 -1.91 7.04
CA PRO A 62 19.68 -1.92 5.68
C PRO A 62 20.73 -1.43 4.68
N ALA A 63 20.79 -2.04 3.50
CA ALA A 63 21.75 -1.66 2.46
C ALA A 63 21.46 -0.25 1.91
N CYS A 64 20.18 0.13 1.87
CA CYS A 64 19.74 1.49 1.57
C CYS A 64 19.97 2.51 2.72
N GLY A 65 20.44 2.07 3.88
CA GLY A 65 20.65 2.91 5.04
C GLY A 65 19.37 3.21 5.83
N TRP A 66 19.54 3.59 7.11
CA TRP A 66 18.43 3.81 8.03
C TRP A 66 17.45 4.91 7.60
N PRO A 67 17.89 6.08 7.08
CA PRO A 67 16.95 7.12 6.67
C PRO A 67 15.96 6.65 5.60
N GLU A 68 16.46 6.02 4.53
CA GLU A 68 15.61 5.53 3.43
C GLU A 68 14.72 4.37 3.88
N PHE A 69 15.24 3.46 4.71
CA PHE A 69 14.45 2.36 5.26
C PHE A 69 13.29 2.85 6.14
N LEU A 70 13.52 3.86 6.98
CA LEU A 70 12.48 4.45 7.83
C LEU A 70 11.46 5.25 7.03
N GLU A 71 11.88 5.92 5.95
CA GLU A 71 10.96 6.57 5.02
C GLU A 71 10.02 5.55 4.36
N LYS A 72 10.55 4.41 3.88
CA LYS A 72 9.74 3.30 3.37
C LYS A 72 8.79 2.75 4.43
N PHE A 73 9.23 2.60 5.68
CA PHE A 73 8.36 2.18 6.78
C PHE A 73 7.20 3.17 7.00
N TRP A 74 7.48 4.47 6.93
CA TRP A 74 6.50 5.52 7.10
C TRP A 74 5.50 5.57 5.93
N LEU A 75 5.98 5.41 4.69
CA LEU A 75 5.15 5.30 3.50
C LEU A 75 4.22 4.08 3.58
N LEU A 76 4.74 2.93 4.01
CA LEU A 76 3.92 1.73 4.20
C LEU A 76 2.80 1.99 5.21
N LYS A 77 3.12 2.59 6.37
CA LYS A 77 2.10 3.00 7.34
C LYS A 77 1.08 3.95 6.73
N HIS A 78 1.52 4.92 5.94
CA HIS A 78 0.65 5.89 5.29
C HIS A 78 -0.37 5.23 4.35
N TYR A 79 0.06 4.24 3.55
CA TYR A 79 -0.83 3.50 2.67
C TYR A 79 -1.83 2.64 3.45
N LEU A 80 -1.36 1.94 4.49
CA LEU A 80 -2.24 1.14 5.36
C LEU A 80 -3.29 2.00 6.08
N ASP A 81 -2.89 3.16 6.61
CA ASP A 81 -3.81 4.12 7.24
C ASP A 81 -4.85 4.62 6.22
N SER A 82 -4.44 4.86 4.98
CA SER A 82 -5.32 5.32 3.91
C SER A 82 -6.36 4.24 3.54
N ILE A 83 -5.94 2.98 3.42
CA ILE A 83 -6.86 1.85 3.21
C ILE A 83 -7.83 1.73 4.39
N GLN A 84 -7.35 1.83 5.63
CA GLN A 84 -8.23 1.76 6.81
C GLN A 84 -9.26 2.90 6.81
N ARG A 85 -8.86 4.13 6.47
CA ARG A 85 -9.81 5.25 6.32
C ARG A 85 -10.84 4.98 5.23
N ILE A 86 -10.42 4.32 4.14
CA ILE A 86 -11.34 3.91 3.09
C ILE A 86 -12.34 2.88 3.62
N CYS A 87 -11.89 1.84 4.32
CA CYS A 87 -12.78 0.84 4.90
C CYS A 87 -13.74 1.42 5.95
N ASP A 88 -13.28 2.40 6.73
CA ASP A 88 -14.06 3.08 7.77
C ASP A 88 -15.11 4.07 7.23
N GLY A 89 -15.09 4.39 5.92
CA GLY A 89 -15.95 5.43 5.35
C GLY A 89 -15.51 6.86 5.70
N LYS A 90 -14.25 7.06 6.12
CA LYS A 90 -13.67 8.37 6.51
C LYS A 90 -12.87 9.00 5.35
N HIS A 91 -13.33 8.80 4.12
CA HIS A 91 -12.66 9.28 2.90
C HIS A 91 -12.80 10.80 2.72
#